data_AF-A0A950JGV4-F1
#
_entry.id   AF-A0A950JGV4-F1
#
_cell.length_a   1.000
_cell.length_b   1.000
_cell.length_c   1.000
_cell.angle_alpha   90.00
_cell.angle_beta   90.00
_cell.angle_gamma   90.00
#
_symmetry.space_group_name_H-M   'P 1'
#
loop_
_entity.id
_entity.type
_entity.pdbx_description
1 polymer ?
#
loop_
_entity_poly.entity_id
_entity_poly.type
_entity_poly.pdbx_seq_one_letter_code
_entity_poly.pdbx_strand_id
1 'polypeptide(L)'
;MPHLFSKLRMRDVDFANRIGVSPMCQYSSVDGYANDWHFAHLAARAVGGAGLVFTEAAAVSPEGRISPQDLGAWSERHFEPLERIARFIDSQGARAGIQLAHAGRKGSTYRPGAGQGAVAEGAGGWRPVAPSAVAFSDTYAKPDELTVDQIKALQTAFALAAERAAAAGFDVIEIHGAHGYLIHEFLSPFSNRRVDLYGGSFENRTRFLRDCVAAVRRVLPERCPLLVRISATDWAEGGWDVDQSVELARLLLALGVDVIDCSSGGNLE
;
A
#
# COMPACT_ATOMS: atom_id res chain seq x y z
N MET A 1 -23.04 -6.27 -21.89
CA MET A 1 -21.89 -7.10 -21.50
C MET A 1 -20.73 -6.20 -21.10
N PRO A 2 -19.96 -6.52 -20.04
CA PRO A 2 -18.75 -5.78 -19.71
C PRO A 2 -17.64 -6.08 -20.73
N HIS A 3 -16.95 -5.04 -21.20
CA HIS A 3 -15.82 -5.15 -22.13
C HIS A 3 -14.65 -4.28 -21.66
N LEU A 4 -13.43 -4.58 -22.14
CA LEU A 4 -12.21 -3.90 -21.71
C LEU A 4 -12.28 -2.36 -21.86
N PHE A 5 -12.80 -1.88 -23.00
CA PHE A 5 -12.94 -0.45 -23.32
C PHE A 5 -14.28 0.15 -22.91
N SER A 6 -15.12 -0.58 -22.17
CA SER A 6 -16.34 -0.01 -21.61
C SER A 6 -16.00 0.89 -20.43
N LYS A 7 -16.70 2.04 -20.33
CA LYS A 7 -16.59 2.92 -19.17
C LYS A 7 -16.97 2.18 -17.88
N LEU A 8 -16.37 2.61 -16.78
CA LEU A 8 -16.69 2.15 -15.44
C LEU A 8 -16.91 3.39 -14.58
N ARG A 9 -17.94 3.37 -13.73
CA ARG A 9 -18.12 4.38 -12.69
C ARG A 9 -17.98 3.70 -11.34
N MET A 10 -17.11 4.22 -10.50
CA MET A 10 -17.00 3.82 -9.09
C MET A 10 -17.22 5.06 -8.24
N ARG A 11 -18.24 5.03 -7.39
CA ARG A 11 -18.75 6.23 -6.71
C ARG A 11 -19.03 7.36 -7.71
N ASP A 12 -18.39 8.51 -7.53
CA ASP A 12 -18.52 9.67 -8.43
C ASP A 12 -17.32 9.83 -9.38
N VAL A 13 -16.48 8.80 -9.49
CA VAL A 13 -15.33 8.79 -10.39
C VAL A 13 -15.66 7.98 -11.64
N ASP A 14 -15.63 8.65 -12.79
CA ASP A 14 -15.80 8.03 -14.11
C ASP A 14 -14.43 7.65 -14.70
N PHE A 15 -14.26 6.37 -15.01
CA PHE A 15 -13.10 5.79 -15.67
C PHE A 15 -13.39 5.58 -17.15
N ALA A 16 -12.46 6.00 -18.01
CA ALA A 16 -12.61 5.94 -19.47
C ALA A 16 -12.72 4.49 -20.00
N ASN A 17 -12.10 3.54 -19.31
CA ASN A 17 -12.09 2.12 -19.62
C ASN A 17 -11.72 1.31 -18.36
N ARG A 18 -11.60 -0.02 -18.50
CA ARG A 18 -11.28 -0.94 -17.40
C ARG A 18 -9.81 -1.30 -17.31
N ILE A 19 -8.92 -0.48 -17.85
CA ILE A 19 -7.46 -0.69 -17.80
C ILE A 19 -6.90 0.14 -16.63
N GLY A 20 -6.34 -0.55 -15.65
CA GLY A 20 -5.59 0.07 -14.55
C GLY A 20 -4.10 -0.24 -14.68
N VAL A 21 -3.25 0.79 -14.60
CA VAL A 21 -1.80 0.61 -14.46
C VAL A 21 -1.50 0.38 -12.98
N SER A 22 -1.02 -0.81 -12.65
CA SER A 22 -0.75 -1.22 -11.27
C SER A 22 0.34 -0.38 -10.59
N PRO A 23 0.35 -0.31 -9.25
CA PRO A 23 1.46 0.26 -8.49
C PRO A 23 2.75 -0.52 -8.76
N MET A 24 3.76 0.15 -9.31
CA MET A 24 5.05 -0.45 -9.67
C MET A 24 6.20 0.40 -9.14
N CYS A 25 6.90 -0.07 -8.10
CA CYS A 25 8.04 0.63 -7.50
C CYS A 25 9.10 1.01 -8.52
N GLN A 26 9.52 2.28 -8.48
CA GLN A 26 10.54 2.83 -9.36
C GLN A 26 11.90 2.98 -8.67
N TYR A 27 11.94 2.95 -7.33
CA TYR A 27 13.19 3.04 -6.56
C TYR A 27 14.07 4.23 -6.96
N SER A 28 13.40 5.36 -7.22
CA SER A 28 13.96 6.56 -7.85
C SER A 28 13.73 7.83 -7.03
N SER A 29 13.20 7.72 -5.82
CA SER A 29 13.07 8.84 -4.89
C SER A 29 14.38 9.15 -4.16
N VAL A 30 14.49 10.39 -3.72
CA VAL A 30 15.47 10.84 -2.72
C VAL A 30 14.65 11.35 -1.55
N ASP A 31 14.90 10.81 -0.35
CA ASP A 31 14.15 11.11 0.88
C ASP A 31 12.62 10.99 0.72
N GLY A 32 12.14 10.06 -0.11
CA GLY A 32 10.71 9.87 -0.36
C GLY A 32 10.07 10.82 -1.37
N TYR A 33 10.78 11.82 -1.88
CA TYR A 33 10.19 12.80 -2.80
C TYR A 33 10.05 12.23 -4.22
N ALA A 34 8.89 12.46 -4.82
CA ALA A 34 8.72 12.33 -6.28
C ALA A 34 9.55 13.39 -7.01
N ASN A 35 9.93 13.09 -8.25
CA ASN A 35 10.79 13.93 -9.08
C ASN A 35 10.46 13.72 -10.57
N ASP A 36 11.28 14.26 -11.47
CA ASP A 36 11.04 14.19 -12.92
C ASP A 36 10.99 12.75 -13.46
N TRP A 37 11.65 11.78 -12.81
CA TRP A 37 11.49 10.36 -13.16
C TRP A 37 10.03 9.92 -13.02
N HIS A 38 9.44 10.22 -11.87
CA HIS A 38 8.05 9.84 -11.54
C HIS A 38 7.08 10.56 -12.47
N PHE A 39 7.31 11.85 -12.73
CA PHE A 39 6.49 12.61 -13.67
C PHE A 39 6.54 12.00 -15.07
N ALA A 40 7.74 11.80 -15.64
CA ALA A 40 7.89 11.23 -16.98
C ALA A 40 7.30 9.81 -17.06
N HIS A 41 7.53 8.98 -16.04
CA HIS A 41 7.00 7.63 -15.97
C HIS A 41 5.46 7.62 -15.99
N LEU A 42 4.82 8.32 -15.05
CA LEU A 42 3.37 8.27 -14.86
C LEU A 42 2.63 9.05 -15.96
N ALA A 43 3.20 10.17 -16.44
CA ALA A 43 2.67 10.93 -17.57
C ALA A 43 2.55 10.06 -18.83
N ALA A 44 3.57 9.27 -19.16
CA ALA A 44 3.53 8.39 -20.33
C ALA A 44 2.41 7.34 -20.25
N ARG A 45 2.05 6.89 -19.05
CA ARG A 45 0.99 5.89 -18.81
C ARG A 45 -0.39 6.50 -18.95
N ALA A 46 -0.55 7.74 -18.48
CA ALA A 46 -1.77 8.52 -18.67
C ALA A 46 -2.00 8.83 -20.17
N VAL A 47 -0.97 9.31 -20.88
CA VAL A 47 -1.02 9.55 -22.34
C VAL A 47 -1.33 8.27 -23.12
N GLY A 48 -0.93 7.11 -22.61
CA GLY A 48 -1.24 5.80 -23.20
C GLY A 48 -2.72 5.40 -23.17
N GLY A 49 -3.59 6.15 -22.48
CA GLY A 49 -5.05 5.95 -22.50
C GLY A 49 -5.58 4.95 -21.47
N ALA A 50 -4.81 4.63 -20.42
CA ALA A 50 -5.33 3.85 -19.30
C ALA A 50 -6.43 4.61 -18.54
N GLY A 51 -7.45 3.92 -18.04
CA GLY A 51 -8.54 4.52 -17.27
C GLY A 51 -8.11 4.94 -15.86
N LEU A 52 -7.15 4.22 -15.27
CA LEU A 52 -6.59 4.47 -13.95
C LEU A 52 -5.07 4.30 -14.00
N VAL A 53 -4.33 5.24 -13.41
CA VAL A 53 -2.87 5.18 -13.28
C VAL A 53 -2.52 5.34 -11.82
N PHE A 54 -2.03 4.28 -11.20
CA PHE A 54 -1.49 4.35 -9.85
C PHE A 54 -0.06 4.88 -9.85
N THR A 55 0.31 5.65 -8.82
CA THR A 55 1.71 5.74 -8.39
C THR A 55 2.21 4.38 -7.91
N GLU A 56 3.50 4.25 -7.66
CA GLU A 56 4.02 3.14 -6.87
C GLU A 56 3.55 3.16 -5.41
N ALA A 57 3.93 2.12 -4.66
CA ALA A 57 3.75 2.05 -3.21
C ALA A 57 4.43 3.25 -2.53
N ALA A 58 3.63 4.15 -1.96
CA ALA A 58 4.09 5.34 -1.26
C ALA A 58 4.06 5.09 0.25
N ALA A 59 5.23 5.17 0.88
CA ALA A 59 5.40 4.86 2.30
C ALA A 59 4.74 5.91 3.20
N VAL A 60 3.90 5.48 4.15
CA VAL A 60 3.20 6.38 5.08
C VAL A 60 4.08 6.88 6.24
N SER A 61 5.26 6.28 6.39
CA SER A 61 6.32 6.71 7.32
C SER A 61 7.70 6.43 6.71
N PRO A 62 8.78 7.11 7.16
CA PRO A 62 10.13 6.90 6.64
C PRO A 62 10.61 5.44 6.73
N GLU A 63 10.32 4.77 7.84
CA GLU A 63 10.67 3.37 8.10
C GLU A 63 9.76 2.37 7.37
N GLY A 64 8.65 2.84 6.80
CA GLY A 64 7.70 2.07 6.01
C GLY A 64 8.11 1.87 4.55
N ARG A 65 9.25 2.38 4.13
CA ARG A 65 9.79 2.16 2.77
C ARG A 65 10.31 0.73 2.56
N ILE A 66 10.34 0.25 1.32
CA ILE A 66 11.02 -1.01 0.96
C ILE A 66 12.51 -0.75 0.87
N SER A 67 12.93 0.17 0.00
CA SER A 67 14.32 0.63 -0.13
C SER A 67 14.47 2.11 0.27
N PRO A 68 15.70 2.61 0.51
CA PRO A 68 15.91 4.04 0.77
C PRO A 68 15.40 4.97 -0.34
N GLN A 69 15.19 4.44 -1.56
CA GLN A 69 14.77 5.18 -2.76
C GLN A 69 13.28 5.03 -3.08
N ASP A 70 12.49 4.49 -2.15
CA ASP A 70 11.03 4.40 -2.32
C ASP A 70 10.36 5.76 -2.16
N LEU A 71 9.22 5.91 -2.85
CA LEU A 71 8.32 7.04 -2.73
C LEU A 71 7.71 7.15 -1.33
N GLY A 72 7.52 8.38 -0.84
CA GLY A 72 6.98 8.70 0.47
C GLY A 72 5.67 9.49 0.42
N ALA A 73 4.90 9.38 1.50
CA ALA A 73 3.62 10.06 1.72
C ALA A 73 3.43 10.54 3.18
N TRP A 74 4.52 10.67 3.94
CA TRP A 74 4.47 10.92 5.39
C TRP A 74 4.40 12.40 5.80
N SER A 75 4.59 13.33 4.86
CA SER A 75 4.51 14.78 5.14
C SER A 75 3.85 15.54 3.99
N GLU A 76 3.35 16.75 4.27
CA GLU A 76 2.73 17.61 3.25
C GLU A 76 3.67 17.91 2.09
N ARG A 77 4.96 18.11 2.37
CA ARG A 77 5.98 18.39 1.34
C ARG A 77 6.14 17.25 0.32
N HIS A 78 5.83 16.00 0.69
CA HIS A 78 5.87 14.90 -0.28
C HIS A 78 4.78 15.03 -1.35
N PHE A 79 3.68 15.72 -1.05
CA PHE A 79 2.54 15.85 -1.96
C PHE A 79 2.69 16.99 -2.96
N GLU A 80 3.56 17.97 -2.73
CA GLU A 80 3.82 19.06 -3.68
C GLU A 80 4.19 18.54 -5.10
N PRO A 81 5.18 17.65 -5.29
CA PRO A 81 5.47 17.09 -6.61
C PRO A 81 4.38 16.11 -7.09
N LEU A 82 3.68 15.43 -6.18
CA LEU A 82 2.62 14.47 -6.52
C LEU A 82 1.36 15.17 -7.05
N GLU A 83 1.02 16.36 -6.57
CA GLU A 83 -0.10 17.15 -7.06
C GLU A 83 0.07 17.49 -8.55
N ARG A 84 1.29 17.87 -8.96
CA ARG A 84 1.62 18.09 -10.37
C ARG A 84 1.38 16.84 -11.22
N ILE A 85 1.73 15.67 -10.69
CA ILE A 85 1.55 14.38 -11.37
C ILE A 85 0.05 14.05 -11.48
N ALA A 86 -0.69 14.11 -10.37
CA ALA A 86 -2.12 13.82 -10.34
C ALA A 86 -2.91 14.73 -11.31
N ARG A 87 -2.65 16.04 -11.27
CA ARG A 87 -3.23 17.02 -12.20
C ARG A 87 -2.92 16.69 -13.66
N PHE A 88 -1.69 16.26 -13.96
CA PHE A 88 -1.34 15.89 -15.33
C PHE A 88 -2.09 14.63 -15.77
N ILE A 89 -2.14 13.59 -14.94
CA ILE A 89 -2.89 12.35 -15.22
C ILE A 89 -4.35 12.67 -15.56
N ASP A 90 -5.01 13.47 -14.71
CA ASP A 90 -6.42 13.88 -14.91
C ASP A 90 -6.61 14.64 -16.24
N SER A 91 -5.68 15.55 -16.58
CA SER A 91 -5.73 16.31 -17.84
C SER A 91 -5.63 15.43 -19.10
N GLN A 92 -5.15 14.19 -18.98
CA GLN A 92 -5.07 13.23 -20.08
C GLN A 92 -6.31 12.31 -20.15
N GLY A 93 -7.31 12.50 -19.28
CA GLY A 93 -8.53 11.70 -19.24
C GLY A 93 -8.40 10.37 -18.48
N ALA A 94 -7.29 10.16 -17.77
CA ALA A 94 -7.07 9.05 -16.85
C ALA A 94 -7.34 9.49 -15.40
N ARG A 95 -7.60 8.56 -14.48
CA ARG A 95 -7.75 8.86 -13.05
C ARG A 95 -6.45 8.58 -12.30
N ALA A 96 -6.10 9.50 -11.40
CA ALA A 96 -4.89 9.37 -10.59
C ALA A 96 -5.16 8.51 -9.36
N GLY A 97 -4.43 7.41 -9.23
CA GLY A 97 -4.46 6.55 -8.05
C GLY A 97 -3.16 6.65 -7.25
N ILE A 98 -3.22 6.44 -5.93
CA ILE A 98 -2.04 6.25 -5.09
C ILE A 98 -2.21 5.02 -4.22
N GLN A 99 -1.16 4.21 -4.14
CA GLN A 99 -1.11 3.07 -3.22
C GLN A 99 -0.33 3.47 -1.96
N LEU A 100 -0.99 3.51 -0.82
CA LEU A 100 -0.38 3.80 0.48
C LEU A 100 0.14 2.50 1.11
N ALA A 101 1.39 2.52 1.57
CA ALA A 101 2.09 1.31 1.96
C ALA A 101 2.95 1.47 3.22
N HIS A 102 3.28 0.33 3.83
CA HIS A 102 4.32 0.20 4.84
C HIS A 102 4.96 -1.19 4.69
N ALA A 103 6.27 -1.25 4.42
CA ALA A 103 6.97 -2.48 4.04
C ALA A 103 7.17 -3.49 5.17
N GLY A 104 7.01 -3.06 6.43
CA GLY A 104 7.09 -3.96 7.58
C GLY A 104 8.46 -4.64 7.67
N ARG A 105 8.48 -5.94 7.95
CA ARG A 105 9.74 -6.73 8.04
C ARG A 105 10.51 -6.85 6.73
N LYS A 106 9.91 -6.47 5.59
CA LYS A 106 10.56 -6.44 4.27
C LYS A 106 11.13 -5.05 3.91
N GLY A 107 11.05 -4.08 4.83
CA GLY A 107 11.67 -2.77 4.68
C GLY A 107 13.19 -2.80 4.86
N SER A 108 13.83 -1.67 4.55
CA SER A 108 15.28 -1.49 4.60
C SER A 108 16.07 -2.50 3.75
N THR A 109 15.64 -2.74 2.51
CA THR A 109 16.33 -3.64 1.57
C THR A 109 16.90 -2.92 0.36
N TYR A 110 17.87 -3.54 -0.30
CA TYR A 110 18.42 -2.99 -1.53
C TYR A 110 17.36 -2.97 -2.63
N ARG A 111 17.32 -1.87 -3.42
CA ARG A 111 16.53 -1.85 -4.65
C ARG A 111 17.00 -2.95 -5.62
N PRO A 112 16.13 -3.45 -6.51
CA PRO A 112 16.50 -4.45 -7.51
C PRO A 112 17.75 -4.04 -8.29
N GLY A 113 18.70 -4.98 -8.41
CA GLY A 113 19.96 -4.78 -9.13
C GLY A 113 21.06 -4.03 -8.37
N ALA A 114 20.81 -3.53 -7.16
CA ALA A 114 21.82 -2.81 -6.35
C ALA A 114 22.42 -3.65 -5.20
N GLY A 115 21.86 -4.82 -4.92
CA GLY A 115 22.26 -5.70 -3.82
C GLY A 115 21.17 -6.72 -3.49
N GLN A 116 21.34 -7.47 -2.41
CA GLN A 116 20.37 -8.42 -1.86
C GLN A 116 20.27 -8.26 -0.35
N GLY A 117 19.09 -8.49 0.21
CA GLY A 117 18.84 -8.42 1.65
C GLY A 117 18.86 -7.00 2.22
N ALA A 118 19.16 -6.92 3.52
CA ALA A 118 19.14 -5.68 4.28
C ALA A 118 20.24 -4.69 3.87
N VAL A 119 19.86 -3.41 3.77
CA VAL A 119 20.83 -2.30 3.63
C VAL A 119 21.47 -2.05 4.99
N ALA A 120 22.80 -1.93 5.02
CA ALA A 120 23.51 -1.54 6.24
C ALA A 120 23.13 -0.13 6.70
N GLU A 121 23.06 0.13 8.01
CA GLU A 121 22.69 1.45 8.56
C GLU A 121 23.57 2.59 8.01
N GLY A 122 24.88 2.38 7.91
CA GLY A 122 25.82 3.35 7.32
C GLY A 122 25.61 3.63 5.83
N ALA A 123 24.81 2.82 5.14
CA ALA A 123 24.41 3.00 3.75
C ALA A 123 22.95 3.47 3.61
N GLY A 124 22.34 3.98 4.69
CA GLY A 124 20.98 4.48 4.71
C GLY A 124 19.92 3.42 5.05
N GLY A 125 20.34 2.25 5.52
CA GLY A 125 19.43 1.25 6.10
C GLY A 125 18.91 1.66 7.48
N TRP A 126 17.88 0.96 7.94
CA TRP A 126 17.26 1.12 9.24
C TRP A 126 16.76 -0.22 9.76
N ARG A 127 16.36 -0.26 11.03
CA ARG A 127 15.72 -1.44 11.60
C ARG A 127 14.22 -1.44 11.27
N PRO A 128 13.70 -2.46 10.56
CA PRO A 128 12.28 -2.52 10.23
C PRO A 128 11.41 -2.82 11.46
N VAL A 129 10.11 -2.63 11.32
CA VAL A 129 9.09 -2.94 12.35
C VAL A 129 8.07 -3.93 11.80
N ALA A 130 7.48 -4.75 12.66
CA ALA A 130 6.57 -5.84 12.25
C ALA A 130 5.57 -6.18 13.38
N PRO A 131 4.52 -6.98 13.10
CA PRO A 131 3.65 -7.52 14.16
C PRO A 131 4.40 -8.37 15.18
N SER A 132 5.47 -9.06 14.78
CA SER A 132 6.33 -9.87 15.66
C SER A 132 7.79 -9.82 15.20
N ALA A 133 8.72 -10.09 16.12
CA ALA A 133 10.17 -10.05 15.87
C ALA A 133 10.69 -11.27 15.06
N VAL A 134 10.12 -11.49 13.87
CA VAL A 134 10.41 -12.60 12.95
C VAL A 134 10.85 -12.01 11.61
N ALA A 135 12.10 -12.26 11.21
CA ALA A 135 12.62 -11.82 9.91
C ALA A 135 11.88 -12.53 8.75
N PHE A 136 11.90 -11.92 7.55
CA PHE A 136 11.35 -12.56 6.35
C PHE A 136 12.21 -13.76 5.91
N SER A 137 13.54 -13.56 5.86
CA SER A 137 14.53 -14.62 5.69
C SER A 137 15.86 -14.24 6.35
N ASP A 138 16.86 -15.12 6.26
CA ASP A 138 18.18 -14.94 6.88
C ASP A 138 18.96 -13.73 6.32
N THR A 139 18.58 -13.23 5.14
CA THR A 139 19.20 -12.05 4.51
C THR A 139 18.52 -10.73 4.88
N TYR A 140 17.38 -10.78 5.56
CA TYR A 140 16.61 -9.61 5.97
C TYR A 140 16.93 -9.22 7.42
N ALA A 141 16.81 -7.92 7.71
CA ALA A 141 16.99 -7.44 9.07
C ALA A 141 15.86 -7.97 9.98
N LYS A 142 16.23 -8.39 11.19
CA LYS A 142 15.24 -8.77 12.21
C LYS A 142 14.45 -7.54 12.65
N PRO A 143 13.12 -7.52 12.48
CA PRO A 143 12.32 -6.35 12.83
C PRO A 143 12.17 -6.20 14.35
N ASP A 144 11.82 -4.99 14.78
CA ASP A 144 11.24 -4.75 16.09
C ASP A 144 9.74 -5.08 16.09
N GLU A 145 9.26 -5.66 17.18
CA GLU A 145 7.84 -5.90 17.39
C GLU A 145 7.14 -4.58 17.73
N LEU A 146 6.09 -4.24 16.97
CA LEU A 146 5.31 -3.03 17.20
C LEU A 146 4.59 -3.07 18.55
N THR A 147 4.62 -1.96 19.28
CA THR A 147 3.72 -1.74 20.41
C THR A 147 2.32 -1.37 19.92
N VAL A 148 1.30 -1.53 20.78
CA VAL A 148 -0.07 -1.12 20.46
C VAL A 148 -0.16 0.37 20.10
N ASP A 149 0.64 1.23 20.74
CA ASP A 149 0.64 2.66 20.44
C ASP A 149 1.28 2.96 19.09
N GLN A 150 2.34 2.23 18.71
CA GLN A 150 2.92 2.33 17.36
C GLN A 150 1.94 1.85 16.29
N ILE A 151 1.16 0.79 16.55
CA ILE A 151 0.10 0.32 15.65
C ILE A 151 -0.93 1.43 15.40
N LYS A 152 -1.39 2.11 16.47
CA LYS A 152 -2.33 3.24 16.37
C LYS A 152 -1.72 4.45 15.65
N ALA A 153 -0.43 4.72 15.89
CA ALA A 153 0.29 5.78 15.18
C ALA A 153 0.34 5.50 13.67
N LEU A 154 0.57 4.25 13.26
CA LEU A 154 0.53 3.85 11.86
C LEU A 154 -0.87 3.96 11.25
N GLN A 155 -1.92 3.57 11.96
CA GLN A 155 -3.31 3.79 11.51
C GLN A 155 -3.57 5.28 11.21
N THR A 156 -3.04 6.16 12.06
CA THR A 156 -3.12 7.62 11.89
C THR A 156 -2.29 8.07 10.69
N ALA A 157 -1.09 7.52 10.49
CA ALA A 157 -0.23 7.83 9.34
C ALA A 157 -0.90 7.45 8.00
N PHE A 158 -1.57 6.30 7.92
CA PHE A 158 -2.38 5.93 6.75
C PHE A 158 -3.51 6.93 6.48
N ALA A 159 -4.25 7.35 7.52
CA ALA A 159 -5.31 8.33 7.37
C ALA A 159 -4.77 9.68 6.89
N LEU A 160 -3.72 10.21 7.52
CA LEU A 160 -3.11 11.50 7.12
C LEU A 160 -2.56 11.45 5.68
N ALA A 161 -1.94 10.35 5.28
CA ALA A 161 -1.47 10.18 3.90
C ALA A 161 -2.64 10.14 2.90
N ALA A 162 -3.76 9.49 3.25
CA ALA A 162 -4.95 9.44 2.41
C ALA A 162 -5.64 10.81 2.29
N GLU A 163 -5.76 11.55 3.39
CA GLU A 163 -6.29 12.91 3.41
C GLU A 163 -5.49 13.83 2.50
N ARG A 164 -4.16 13.81 2.64
CA ARG A 164 -3.24 14.60 1.79
C ARG A 164 -3.30 14.19 0.33
N ALA A 165 -3.40 12.89 0.04
CA ALA A 165 -3.56 12.40 -1.32
C ALA A 165 -4.85 12.92 -1.97
N ALA A 166 -5.98 12.84 -1.27
CA ALA A 166 -7.26 13.36 -1.76
C ALA A 166 -7.19 14.89 -1.98
N ALA A 167 -6.52 15.62 -1.07
CA ALA A 167 -6.30 17.05 -1.22
C ALA A 167 -5.37 17.40 -2.42
N ALA A 168 -4.39 16.53 -2.72
CA ALA A 168 -3.48 16.66 -3.85
C ALA A 168 -4.10 16.26 -5.20
N GLY A 169 -5.39 15.92 -5.23
CA GLY A 169 -6.11 15.60 -6.47
C GLY A 169 -6.01 14.15 -6.92
N PHE A 170 -5.61 13.22 -6.04
CA PHE A 170 -5.79 11.80 -6.34
C PHE A 170 -7.26 11.41 -6.26
N ASP A 171 -7.74 10.73 -7.30
CA ASP A 171 -9.11 10.28 -7.42
C ASP A 171 -9.35 8.99 -6.62
N VAL A 172 -8.34 8.11 -6.55
CA VAL A 172 -8.43 6.76 -5.98
C VAL A 172 -7.33 6.53 -4.95
N ILE A 173 -7.70 6.00 -3.79
CA ILE A 173 -6.75 5.58 -2.74
C ILE A 173 -6.77 4.07 -2.64
N GLU A 174 -5.60 3.43 -2.64
CA GLU A 174 -5.44 2.01 -2.36
C GLU A 174 -4.60 1.79 -1.10
N ILE A 175 -5.07 0.97 -0.15
CA ILE A 175 -4.28 0.52 0.99
C ILE A 175 -3.57 -0.79 0.62
N HIS A 176 -2.24 -0.83 0.77
CA HIS A 176 -1.46 -2.02 0.46
C HIS A 176 -1.48 -3.05 1.60
N GLY A 177 -2.34 -4.06 1.47
CA GLY A 177 -2.48 -5.20 2.39
C GLY A 177 -1.98 -6.54 1.87
N ALA A 178 -0.95 -6.54 1.01
CA ALA A 178 -0.52 -7.72 0.24
C ALA A 178 1.01 -7.88 0.24
N HIS A 179 1.51 -8.89 -0.49
CA HIS A 179 2.92 -9.13 -0.82
C HIS A 179 3.89 -9.30 0.36
N GLY A 180 3.33 -9.58 1.54
CA GLY A 180 4.09 -9.81 2.77
C GLY A 180 4.66 -8.54 3.39
N TYR A 181 4.09 -7.38 3.03
CA TYR A 181 4.33 -6.12 3.73
C TYR A 181 3.44 -5.99 4.97
N LEU A 182 3.60 -4.92 5.73
CA LEU A 182 3.15 -4.84 7.13
C LEU A 182 1.72 -5.32 7.36
N ILE A 183 0.76 -4.85 6.57
CA ILE A 183 -0.64 -5.25 6.75
C ILE A 183 -0.81 -6.75 6.48
N HIS A 184 -0.21 -7.29 5.41
CA HIS A 184 -0.23 -8.74 5.14
C HIS A 184 0.47 -9.52 6.24
N GLU A 185 1.53 -8.97 6.83
CA GLU A 185 2.22 -9.58 7.96
C GLU A 185 1.29 -9.75 9.16
N PHE A 186 0.41 -8.78 9.45
CA PHE A 186 -0.62 -8.91 10.50
C PHE A 186 -1.66 -9.98 10.15
N LEU A 187 -2.04 -10.10 8.88
CA LEU A 187 -3.02 -11.08 8.42
C LEU A 187 -2.51 -12.51 8.56
N SER A 188 -1.26 -12.79 8.24
CA SER A 188 -0.76 -14.18 8.20
C SER A 188 -0.23 -14.65 9.56
N PRO A 189 -0.61 -15.86 10.03
CA PRO A 189 -0.12 -16.42 11.28
C PRO A 189 1.38 -16.77 11.27
N PHE A 190 2.02 -16.82 10.09
CA PHE A 190 3.46 -17.08 9.99
C PHE A 190 4.32 -15.91 10.46
N SER A 191 3.83 -14.68 10.22
CA SER A 191 4.48 -13.42 10.56
C SER A 191 3.93 -12.79 11.84
N ASN A 192 2.66 -13.07 12.17
CA ASN A 192 2.00 -12.53 13.35
C ASN A 192 1.88 -13.59 14.46
N ARG A 193 2.77 -13.51 15.44
CA ARG A 193 2.81 -14.37 16.63
C ARG A 193 2.33 -13.65 17.89
N ARG A 194 1.62 -12.54 17.72
CA ARG A 194 1.12 -11.74 18.85
C ARG A 194 0.06 -12.51 19.63
N VAL A 195 0.03 -12.24 20.94
CA VAL A 195 -0.97 -12.79 21.88
C VAL A 195 -1.92 -11.72 22.42
N ASP A 196 -1.85 -10.51 21.88
CA ASP A 196 -2.74 -9.40 22.20
C ASP A 196 -3.91 -9.28 21.21
N LEU A 197 -4.61 -8.15 21.24
CA LEU A 197 -5.79 -7.88 20.40
C LEU A 197 -5.49 -7.81 18.88
N TYR A 198 -4.22 -7.89 18.47
CA TYR A 198 -3.81 -7.86 17.07
C TYR A 198 -3.26 -9.21 16.55
N GLY A 199 -3.30 -10.30 17.34
CA GLY A 199 -2.87 -11.63 16.89
C GLY A 199 -3.76 -12.79 17.33
N GLY A 200 -3.40 -13.99 16.86
CA GLY A 200 -4.13 -15.22 17.10
C GLY A 200 -5.35 -15.39 16.19
N SER A 201 -6.53 -14.97 16.65
CA SER A 201 -7.79 -15.19 15.92
C SER A 201 -7.84 -14.42 14.60
N PHE A 202 -8.71 -14.86 13.68
CA PHE A 202 -9.00 -14.13 12.43
C PHE A 202 -9.44 -12.68 12.71
N GLU A 203 -10.30 -12.47 13.71
CA GLU A 203 -10.77 -11.14 14.10
C GLU A 203 -9.61 -10.23 14.53
N ASN A 204 -8.68 -10.76 15.32
CA ASN A 204 -7.53 -10.00 15.82
C ASN A 204 -6.50 -9.74 14.72
N ARG A 205 -6.16 -10.75 13.90
CA ARG A 205 -5.22 -10.62 12.77
C ARG A 205 -5.71 -9.60 11.74
N THR A 206 -7.02 -9.54 11.50
CA THR A 206 -7.63 -8.56 10.57
C THR A 206 -7.86 -7.18 11.18
N ARG A 207 -7.72 -7.02 12.50
CA ARG A 207 -8.02 -5.77 13.21
C ARG A 207 -7.22 -4.59 12.68
N PHE A 208 -5.91 -4.75 12.50
CA PHE A 208 -5.05 -3.66 12.03
C PHE A 208 -5.51 -3.10 10.68
N LEU A 209 -5.79 -3.97 9.70
CA LEU A 209 -6.30 -3.56 8.38
C LEU A 209 -7.66 -2.87 8.50
N ARG A 210 -8.60 -3.45 9.26
CA ARG A 210 -9.93 -2.89 9.45
C ARG A 210 -9.88 -1.50 10.09
N ASP A 211 -9.01 -1.31 11.07
CA ASP A 211 -8.82 -0.02 11.74
C ASP A 211 -8.17 1.00 10.79
N CYS A 212 -7.18 0.62 9.98
CA CYS A 212 -6.61 1.47 8.94
C CYS A 212 -7.67 1.90 7.92
N VAL A 213 -8.49 0.95 7.44
CA VAL A 213 -9.58 1.22 6.49
C VAL A 213 -10.60 2.19 7.10
N ALA A 214 -11.03 1.95 8.35
CA ALA A 214 -11.96 2.83 9.04
C ALA A 214 -11.37 4.23 9.30
N ALA A 215 -10.08 4.34 9.60
CA ALA A 215 -9.39 5.62 9.77
C ALA A 215 -9.29 6.39 8.45
N VAL A 216 -8.87 5.72 7.37
CA VAL A 216 -8.79 6.30 6.02
C VAL A 216 -10.17 6.71 5.52
N ARG A 217 -11.19 5.86 5.65
CA ARG A 217 -12.52 6.16 5.16
C ARG A 217 -13.13 7.40 5.80
N ARG A 218 -12.84 7.66 7.10
CA ARG A 218 -13.31 8.84 7.85
C ARG A 218 -12.78 10.17 7.33
N VAL A 219 -11.59 10.20 6.74
CA VAL A 219 -10.95 11.43 6.24
C VAL A 219 -11.15 11.63 4.74
N LEU A 220 -11.49 10.56 4.02
CA LEU A 220 -11.71 10.63 2.58
C LEU A 220 -13.12 11.13 2.24
N PRO A 221 -13.27 12.03 1.25
CA PRO A 221 -14.58 12.46 0.80
C PRO A 221 -15.37 11.28 0.22
N GLU A 222 -16.69 11.27 0.41
CA GLU A 222 -17.57 10.17 -0.03
C GLU A 222 -17.41 9.82 -1.51
N ARG A 223 -17.05 10.79 -2.35
CA ARG A 223 -16.81 10.59 -3.78
C ARG A 223 -15.60 9.71 -4.11
N CYS A 224 -14.61 9.64 -3.23
CA CYS A 224 -13.30 9.02 -3.50
C CYS A 224 -13.36 7.51 -3.28
N PRO A 225 -13.12 6.68 -4.31
CA PRO A 225 -13.04 5.23 -4.15
C PRO A 225 -11.87 4.82 -3.26
N LEU A 226 -12.16 3.92 -2.33
CA LEU A 226 -11.17 3.29 -1.46
C LEU A 226 -10.99 1.82 -1.86
N LEU A 227 -9.77 1.49 -2.27
CA LEU A 227 -9.33 0.16 -2.64
C LEU A 227 -8.48 -0.45 -1.53
N VAL A 228 -8.50 -1.78 -1.45
CA VAL A 228 -7.56 -2.55 -0.63
C VAL A 228 -6.96 -3.66 -1.47
N ARG A 229 -5.63 -3.67 -1.57
CA ARG A 229 -4.91 -4.78 -2.21
C ARG A 229 -4.63 -5.88 -1.18
N ILE A 230 -5.00 -7.12 -1.48
CA ILE A 230 -4.71 -8.27 -0.61
C ILE A 230 -3.98 -9.38 -1.38
N SER A 231 -3.13 -10.12 -0.67
CA SER A 231 -2.69 -11.43 -1.16
C SER A 231 -3.78 -12.45 -0.81
N ALA A 232 -4.42 -13.04 -1.82
CA ALA A 232 -5.56 -13.94 -1.61
C ALA A 232 -5.18 -15.28 -0.96
N THR A 233 -3.91 -15.65 -1.00
CA THR A 233 -3.38 -16.84 -0.35
C THR A 233 -1.88 -16.70 -0.13
N ASP A 234 -1.37 -17.28 0.95
CA ASP A 234 0.06 -17.43 1.23
C ASP A 234 0.72 -18.56 0.41
N TRP A 235 -0.06 -19.42 -0.25
CA TRP A 235 0.42 -20.67 -0.87
C TRP A 235 1.05 -21.68 0.10
N ALA A 236 0.67 -21.62 1.38
CA ALA A 236 1.18 -22.52 2.41
C ALA A 236 0.06 -22.98 3.37
N GLU A 237 0.10 -24.26 3.74
CA GLU A 237 -0.83 -24.87 4.70
C GLU A 237 -0.73 -24.19 6.06
N GLY A 238 -1.87 -23.83 6.65
CA GLY A 238 -1.93 -23.12 7.93
C GLY A 238 -1.68 -21.61 7.85
N GLY A 239 -1.49 -21.06 6.64
CA GLY A 239 -1.33 -19.63 6.39
C GLY A 239 -2.63 -18.86 6.16
N TRP A 240 -2.51 -17.73 5.49
CA TRP A 240 -3.64 -17.00 4.93
C TRP A 240 -4.17 -17.70 3.67
N ASP A 241 -5.49 -17.84 3.55
CA ASP A 241 -6.14 -18.57 2.47
C ASP A 241 -7.27 -17.75 1.80
N VAL A 242 -7.89 -18.35 0.77
CA VAL A 242 -8.94 -17.72 -0.02
C VAL A 242 -10.23 -17.53 0.79
N ASP A 243 -10.57 -18.45 1.68
CA ASP A 243 -11.80 -18.36 2.48
C ASP A 243 -11.70 -17.21 3.50
N GLN A 244 -10.54 -17.07 4.16
CA GLN A 244 -10.21 -15.92 5.00
C GLN A 244 -10.21 -14.61 4.18
N SER A 245 -9.68 -14.62 2.96
CA SER A 245 -9.71 -13.45 2.06
C SER A 245 -11.13 -13.03 1.70
N VAL A 246 -12.02 -13.99 1.42
CA VAL A 246 -13.43 -13.72 1.11
C VAL A 246 -14.15 -13.17 2.34
N GLU A 247 -13.90 -13.72 3.53
CA GLU A 247 -14.49 -13.21 4.76
C GLU A 247 -13.99 -11.79 5.09
N LEU A 248 -12.69 -11.55 4.92
CA LEU A 248 -12.11 -10.21 5.07
C LEU A 248 -12.77 -9.23 4.08
N ALA A 249 -12.96 -9.61 2.82
CA ALA A 249 -13.62 -8.77 1.82
C ALA A 249 -15.05 -8.36 2.24
N ARG A 250 -15.82 -9.25 2.89
CA ARG A 250 -17.14 -8.92 3.43
C ARG A 250 -17.05 -7.87 4.55
N LEU A 251 -16.09 -8.02 5.46
CA LEU A 251 -15.86 -7.04 6.53
C LEU A 251 -15.44 -5.68 5.98
N LEU A 252 -14.58 -5.67 4.95
CA LEU A 252 -14.10 -4.45 4.30
C LEU A 252 -15.19 -3.73 3.50
N LEU A 253 -16.07 -4.47 2.83
CA LEU A 253 -17.23 -3.90 2.15
C LEU A 253 -18.11 -3.10 3.13
N ALA A 254 -18.35 -3.64 4.33
CA ALA A 254 -19.12 -2.96 5.37
C ALA A 254 -18.43 -1.69 5.92
N LEU A 255 -17.11 -1.57 5.74
CA LEU A 255 -16.33 -0.38 6.11
C LEU A 255 -16.17 0.62 4.97
N GLY A 256 -16.82 0.40 3.83
CA GLY A 256 -16.81 1.32 2.69
C GLY A 256 -15.63 1.15 1.73
N VAL A 257 -15.02 -0.04 1.68
CA VAL A 257 -14.09 -0.41 0.59
C VAL A 257 -14.89 -0.76 -0.66
N ASP A 258 -14.48 -0.18 -1.78
CA ASP A 258 -15.21 -0.29 -3.05
C ASP A 258 -14.70 -1.42 -3.93
N VAL A 259 -13.41 -1.73 -3.86
CA VAL A 259 -12.76 -2.79 -4.64
C VAL A 259 -11.66 -3.48 -3.82
N ILE A 260 -11.60 -4.79 -3.95
CA ILE A 260 -10.47 -5.62 -3.51
C ILE A 260 -9.58 -5.89 -4.72
N ASP A 261 -8.33 -5.41 -4.69
CA ASP A 261 -7.31 -5.78 -5.67
C ASP A 261 -6.64 -7.10 -5.25
N CYS A 262 -6.94 -8.17 -5.98
CA CYS A 262 -6.51 -9.52 -5.63
C CYS A 262 -5.13 -9.85 -6.22
N SER A 263 -4.15 -10.02 -5.34
CA SER A 263 -2.82 -10.58 -5.64
C SER A 263 -2.64 -11.95 -4.99
N SER A 264 -1.41 -12.46 -4.89
CA SER A 264 -1.09 -13.69 -4.16
C SER A 264 0.30 -13.67 -3.52
N GLY A 265 0.46 -14.43 -2.45
CA GLY A 265 1.75 -14.77 -1.84
C GLY A 265 2.56 -13.59 -1.29
N GLY A 266 3.86 -13.82 -1.16
CA GLY A 266 4.88 -12.84 -0.80
C GLY A 266 5.20 -12.73 0.69
N ASN A 267 4.50 -13.45 1.57
CA ASN A 267 4.77 -13.48 3.01
C ASN A 267 5.71 -14.60 3.47
N LEU A 268 6.01 -15.56 2.60
CA LEU A 268 7.05 -16.56 2.81
C LEU A 268 8.08 -16.42 1.69
N GLU A 269 9.32 -16.80 1.98
CA GLU A 269 10.41 -16.89 1.01
C GLU A 269 10.25 -18.12 0.11
#